data_AF-A0A3B0YWW0-F1
#
_entry.id   AF-A0A3B0YWW0-F1
#
_cell.length_a   1.000
_cell.length_b   1.000
_cell.length_c   1.000
_cell.angle_alpha   90.00
_cell.angle_beta   90.00
_cell.angle_gamma   90.00
#
_symmetry.space_group_name_H-M   'P 1'
#
loop_
_entity.id
_entity.type
_entity.pdbx_description
1 polymer ?
#
loop_
_entity_poly.entity_id
_entity_poly.type
_entity_poly.pdbx_seq_one_letter_code
_entity_poly.pdbx_strand_id
1 'polypeptide(L)'
;YSLDFYQLAKDRLTDEGVVVQWIPLHTQSNADTRMLVATFLKAFPNSSLWWTESGEALMLGRMRDAPLPPGHFRKQMLNANVARSLKEININSPEQLAAHYLLGRDGLQAFVGDSAVMTDEFPIIEYRVPTFNDNYRPLLEEMIRYRPESEQIAKELGLSIAEATNISNAWMELKSSWY
;
A
#
# COMPACT_ATOMS: atom_id res chain seq x y z
N TYR A 1 2.90 -9.59 12.41
CA TYR A 1 1.68 -9.02 11.78
C TYR A 1 0.51 -8.91 12.76
N SER A 2 0.75 -8.93 14.07
CA SER A 2 -0.33 -8.77 15.05
C SER A 2 -0.68 -7.31 15.28
N LEU A 3 -1.90 -7.08 15.74
CA LEU A 3 -2.37 -5.78 16.19
C LEU A 3 -1.47 -5.22 17.30
N ASP A 4 -1.04 -6.08 18.23
CA ASP A 4 -0.18 -5.77 19.37
C ASP A 4 1.17 -5.21 18.92
N PHE A 5 1.82 -5.87 17.95
CA PHE A 5 3.06 -5.38 17.35
C PHE A 5 2.87 -3.99 16.73
N TYR A 6 1.79 -3.77 15.98
CA TYR A 6 1.54 -2.48 15.35
C TYR A 6 1.22 -1.37 16.36
N GLN A 7 0.57 -1.69 17.48
CA GLN A 7 0.38 -0.75 18.59
C GLN A 7 1.73 -0.36 19.22
N LEU A 8 2.62 -1.32 19.47
CA LEU A 8 3.96 -1.03 19.97
C LEU A 8 4.81 -0.21 18.99
N ALA A 9 4.66 -0.45 17.70
CA ALA A 9 5.32 0.34 16.66
C ALA A 9 4.79 1.78 16.66
N LYS A 10 3.46 1.94 16.70
CA LYS A 10 2.78 3.23 16.77
C LYS A 10 3.24 4.09 17.95
N ASP A 11 3.42 3.49 19.13
CA ASP A 11 3.87 4.20 20.34
C ASP A 11 5.31 4.75 20.24
N ARG A 12 6.08 4.30 19.24
CA ARG A 12 7.46 4.75 18.99
C ARG A 12 7.57 5.75 17.83
N LEU A 13 6.46 6.03 17.13
CA LEU A 13 6.46 6.98 16.03
C LEU A 13 6.39 8.42 16.53
N THR A 14 7.01 9.32 15.78
CA THR A 14 6.68 10.75 15.85
C THR A 14 5.35 11.00 15.14
N ASP A 15 4.78 12.21 15.30
CA ASP A 15 3.53 12.59 14.64
C ASP A 15 3.59 12.51 13.10
N GLU A 16 4.77 12.72 12.52
CA GLU A 16 5.04 12.59 11.08
C GLU A 16 5.66 11.24 10.70
N GLY A 17 5.79 10.33 11.67
CA GLY A 17 6.36 9.00 11.48
C GLY A 17 5.47 8.11 10.60
N VAL A 18 6.11 7.19 9.87
CA VAL A 18 5.43 6.22 9.02
C VAL A 18 5.93 4.81 9.34
N VAL A 19 5.03 3.83 9.25
CA VAL A 19 5.38 2.41 9.25
C VAL A 19 5.11 1.87 7.85
N VAL A 20 6.06 1.08 7.35
CA VAL A 20 5.91 0.34 6.10
C VAL A 20 5.99 -1.15 6.42
N GLN A 21 4.97 -1.89 5.98
CA GLN A 21 4.88 -3.33 6.17
C GLN A 21 4.76 -4.01 4.81
N TRP A 22 5.69 -4.92 4.53
CA TRP A 22 5.56 -5.83 3.39
C TRP A 22 4.46 -6.87 3.62
N ILE A 23 3.68 -7.17 2.59
CA ILE A 23 2.57 -8.13 2.57
C ILE A 23 2.82 -9.16 1.46
N PRO A 24 3.02 -10.44 1.79
CA PRO A 24 3.42 -11.46 0.82
C PRO A 24 2.24 -12.18 0.18
N LEU A 25 1.52 -11.51 -0.72
CA LEU A 25 0.26 -12.02 -1.29
C LEU A 25 0.37 -13.42 -1.92
N HIS A 26 1.52 -13.75 -2.51
CA HIS A 26 1.78 -15.05 -3.14
C HIS A 26 1.94 -16.22 -2.14
N THR A 27 2.18 -15.97 -0.85
CA THR A 27 2.30 -17.03 0.18
C THR A 27 1.11 -17.10 1.12
N GLN A 28 0.05 -16.34 0.84
CA GLN A 28 -1.12 -16.21 1.71
C GLN A 28 -2.38 -16.59 0.95
N SER A 29 -3.34 -17.20 1.64
CA SER A 29 -4.69 -17.30 1.10
C SER A 29 -5.30 -15.89 0.96
N ASN A 30 -6.34 -15.75 0.14
CA ASN A 30 -7.05 -14.47 0.03
C ASN A 30 -7.63 -14.02 1.39
N ALA A 31 -8.11 -14.97 2.21
CA ALA A 31 -8.63 -14.69 3.54
C ALA A 31 -7.53 -14.21 4.50
N ASP A 32 -6.36 -14.86 4.48
CA ASP A 32 -5.23 -14.47 5.30
C ASP A 32 -4.68 -13.11 4.88
N THR A 33 -4.61 -12.82 3.57
CA THR A 33 -4.28 -11.48 3.07
C THR A 33 -5.22 -10.42 3.63
N ARG A 34 -6.54 -10.63 3.57
CA ARG A 34 -7.49 -9.65 4.13
C ARG A 34 -7.31 -9.48 5.62
N MET A 35 -7.05 -10.54 6.37
CA MET A 35 -6.78 -10.47 7.80
C MET A 35 -5.49 -9.67 8.10
N LEU A 36 -4.42 -9.86 7.32
CA LEU A 36 -3.20 -9.05 7.44
C LEU A 36 -3.48 -7.55 7.22
N VAL A 37 -4.19 -7.23 6.12
CA VAL A 37 -4.55 -5.86 5.78
C VAL A 37 -5.49 -5.25 6.83
N ALA A 38 -6.50 -6.00 7.30
CA ALA A 38 -7.45 -5.58 8.33
C ALA A 38 -6.72 -5.27 9.65
N THR A 39 -5.76 -6.12 10.02
CA THR A 39 -4.95 -5.94 11.24
C THR A 39 -4.13 -4.66 11.18
N PHE A 40 -3.44 -4.42 10.07
CA PHE A 40 -2.66 -3.20 9.89
C PHE A 40 -3.55 -1.95 9.90
N LEU A 41 -4.66 -1.98 9.14
CA LEU A 41 -5.62 -0.88 9.05
C LEU A 41 -6.26 -0.55 10.41
N LYS A 42 -6.49 -1.57 11.26
CA LYS A 42 -7.00 -1.38 12.62
C LYS A 42 -6.04 -0.56 13.49
N ALA A 43 -4.74 -0.76 13.35
CA ALA A 43 -3.72 -0.02 14.10
C ALA A 43 -3.45 1.38 13.50
N PHE A 44 -3.45 1.47 12.16
CA PHE A 44 -3.18 2.68 11.39
C PHE A 44 -4.38 3.00 10.47
N PRO A 45 -5.39 3.75 10.94
CA PRO A 45 -6.57 4.06 10.15
C PRO A 45 -6.27 4.87 8.86
N ASN A 46 -5.16 5.61 8.86
CA ASN A 46 -4.68 6.37 7.71
C ASN A 46 -3.59 5.58 6.99
N SER A 47 -4.02 4.57 6.25
CA SER A 47 -3.15 3.66 5.54
C SER A 47 -3.40 3.68 4.04
N SER A 48 -2.39 3.23 3.30
CA SER A 48 -2.44 3.00 1.86
C SER A 48 -1.74 1.69 1.52
N LEU A 49 -2.23 0.99 0.50
CA LEU A 49 -1.61 -0.19 -0.08
C LEU A 49 -0.95 0.18 -1.40
N TRP A 50 0.31 -0.22 -1.55
CA TRP A 50 1.12 0.00 -2.72
C TRP A 50 1.47 -1.35 -3.32
N TRP A 51 1.10 -1.56 -4.58
CA TRP A 51 1.41 -2.79 -5.29
C TRP A 51 2.86 -2.78 -5.74
N THR A 52 3.55 -3.90 -5.54
CA THR A 52 4.87 -4.14 -6.13
C THR A 52 4.77 -5.31 -7.11
N GLU A 53 5.84 -5.62 -7.82
CA GLU A 53 5.83 -6.75 -8.75
C GLU A 53 5.66 -8.10 -8.02
N SER A 54 5.30 -9.15 -8.76
CA SER A 54 5.40 -10.55 -8.32
C SER A 54 4.55 -10.98 -7.11
N GLY A 55 3.36 -10.40 -6.92
CA GLY A 55 2.46 -10.87 -5.85
C GLY A 55 2.89 -10.40 -4.48
N GLU A 56 3.41 -9.18 -4.40
CA GLU A 56 3.84 -8.52 -3.19
C GLU A 56 3.21 -7.12 -3.11
N ALA A 57 3.05 -6.63 -1.89
CA ALA A 57 2.57 -5.28 -1.67
C ALA A 57 3.18 -4.66 -0.41
N LEU A 58 3.15 -3.34 -0.35
CA LEU A 58 3.57 -2.56 0.81
C LEU A 58 2.37 -1.84 1.40
N MET A 59 2.07 -2.09 2.66
CA MET A 59 1.17 -1.27 3.45
C MET A 59 1.96 -0.13 4.08
N LEU A 60 1.51 1.09 3.88
CA LEU A 60 2.09 2.28 4.50
C LEU A 60 1.05 2.90 5.43
N GLY A 61 1.41 3.02 6.71
CA GLY A 61 0.55 3.56 7.77
C GLY A 61 1.18 4.79 8.41
N ARG A 62 0.34 5.78 8.69
CA ARG A 62 0.70 7.00 9.44
C ARG A 62 -0.44 7.38 10.38
N MET A 63 -0.13 8.18 11.41
CA MET A 63 -1.17 8.68 12.30
C MET A 63 -1.85 9.94 11.78
N ARG A 64 -1.12 10.75 11.04
CA ARG A 64 -1.63 12.00 10.47
C ARG A 64 -2.78 11.75 9.48
N ASP A 65 -3.94 12.34 9.78
CA ASP A 65 -5.15 12.29 8.92
C ASP A 65 -5.21 13.51 8.00
N ALA A 66 -4.18 13.67 7.16
CA ALA A 66 -4.10 14.77 6.20
C ALA A 66 -3.28 14.41 4.96
N PRO A 67 -3.71 14.83 3.76
CA PRO A 67 -2.93 14.73 2.54
C PRO A 67 -1.54 15.34 2.68
N LEU A 68 -0.58 14.86 1.91
CA LEU A 68 0.75 15.46 1.87
C LEU A 68 0.68 16.88 1.27
N PRO A 69 1.55 17.80 1.74
CA PRO A 69 1.56 19.15 1.20
C PRO A 69 1.88 19.13 -0.31
N PRO A 70 1.35 20.08 -1.09
CA PRO A 70 1.63 20.17 -2.51
C PRO A 70 3.15 20.17 -2.80
N GLY A 71 3.56 19.40 -3.81
CA GLY A 71 4.94 19.19 -4.20
C GLY A 71 5.74 18.25 -3.29
N HIS A 72 5.16 17.61 -2.28
CA HIS A 72 5.91 16.79 -1.31
C HIS A 72 6.73 15.69 -1.98
N PHE A 73 6.08 14.81 -2.75
CA PHE A 73 6.76 13.68 -3.42
C PHE A 73 7.83 14.17 -4.40
N ARG A 74 7.51 15.19 -5.19
CA ARG A 74 8.46 15.82 -6.12
C ARG A 74 9.68 16.35 -5.39
N LYS A 75 9.50 17.03 -4.25
CA LYS A 75 10.60 17.52 -3.41
C LYS A 75 11.46 16.37 -2.87
N GLN A 76 10.87 15.26 -2.44
CA GLN A 76 11.64 14.11 -1.96
C GLN A 76 12.49 13.48 -3.07
N MET A 77 11.95 13.39 -4.30
CA MET A 77 12.70 12.87 -5.44
C MET A 77 13.79 13.81 -5.98
N LEU A 78 13.90 15.04 -5.49
CA LEU A 78 15.09 15.88 -5.73
C LEU A 78 16.30 15.43 -4.90
N ASN A 79 16.08 14.64 -3.83
CA ASN A 79 17.18 14.06 -3.07
C ASN A 79 17.89 12.99 -3.93
N ALA A 80 19.19 13.16 -4.17
CA ALA A 80 19.96 12.30 -5.04
C ALA A 80 19.99 10.82 -4.60
N ASN A 81 19.93 10.54 -3.29
CA ASN A 81 19.89 9.17 -2.79
C ASN A 81 18.52 8.53 -3.04
N VAL A 82 17.43 9.27 -2.80
CA VAL A 82 16.06 8.81 -3.09
C VAL A 82 15.90 8.56 -4.58
N ALA A 83 16.32 9.51 -5.43
CA ALA A 83 16.25 9.38 -6.88
C ALA A 83 17.07 8.18 -7.39
N ARG A 84 18.27 7.95 -6.84
CA ARG A 84 19.11 6.80 -7.19
C ARG A 84 18.41 5.48 -6.84
N SER A 85 17.93 5.33 -5.61
CA SER A 85 17.29 4.08 -5.17
C SER A 85 15.99 3.79 -5.93
N LEU A 86 15.17 4.79 -6.24
CA LEU A 86 13.97 4.60 -7.06
C LEU A 86 14.34 4.23 -8.51
N LYS A 87 15.40 4.82 -9.06
CA LYS A 87 15.87 4.51 -10.40
C LYS A 87 16.39 3.07 -10.54
N GLU A 88 16.98 2.50 -9.48
CA GLU A 88 17.41 1.08 -9.46
C GLU A 88 16.25 0.11 -9.69
N ILE A 89 15.02 0.52 -9.36
CA ILE A 89 13.78 -0.23 -9.60
C ILE A 89 12.94 0.38 -10.73
N ASN A 90 13.57 1.12 -11.66
CA ASN A 90 12.96 1.74 -12.83
C ASN A 90 11.87 2.80 -12.55
N ILE A 91 11.81 3.34 -11.34
CA ILE A 91 10.93 4.46 -10.99
C ILE A 91 11.72 5.78 -11.17
N ASN A 92 11.39 6.52 -12.23
CA ASN A 92 12.10 7.72 -12.65
C ASN A 92 11.31 9.02 -12.38
N SER A 93 10.04 8.92 -11.99
CA SER A 93 9.20 10.10 -11.73
C SER A 93 8.23 9.90 -10.55
N PRO A 94 7.73 10.98 -9.93
CA PRO A 94 6.70 10.90 -8.88
C PRO A 94 5.42 10.21 -9.35
N GLU A 95 5.06 10.35 -10.63
CA GLU A 95 3.88 9.77 -11.23
C GLU A 95 4.03 8.27 -11.46
N GLN A 96 5.24 7.82 -11.86
CA GLN A 96 5.56 6.39 -11.90
C GLN A 96 5.50 5.78 -10.51
N LEU A 97 6.01 6.47 -9.48
CA LEU A 97 5.87 6.00 -8.10
C LEU A 97 4.38 5.94 -7.70
N ALA A 98 3.63 7.00 -7.95
CA ALA A 98 2.20 7.07 -7.64
C ALA A 98 1.35 6.04 -8.39
N ALA A 99 1.79 5.53 -9.54
CA ALA A 99 1.12 4.43 -10.24
C ALA A 99 1.03 3.17 -9.38
N HIS A 100 2.03 2.91 -8.52
CA HIS A 100 2.02 1.79 -7.58
C HIS A 100 0.99 1.96 -6.44
N TYR A 101 0.43 3.15 -6.23
CA TYR A 101 -0.66 3.35 -5.27
C TYR A 101 -1.89 2.56 -5.70
N LEU A 102 -2.26 1.55 -4.92
CA LEU A 102 -3.36 0.63 -5.26
C LEU A 102 -4.62 0.97 -4.47
N LEU A 103 -4.54 1.09 -3.14
CA LEU A 103 -5.70 1.40 -2.29
C LEU A 103 -5.36 2.49 -1.30
N GLY A 104 -6.29 3.43 -1.13
CA GLY A 104 -6.32 4.33 0.03
C GLY A 104 -7.22 3.80 1.13
N ARG A 105 -7.40 4.60 2.19
CA ARG A 105 -8.22 4.25 3.37
C ARG A 105 -9.58 3.65 3.00
N ASP A 106 -10.33 4.31 2.14
CA ASP A 106 -11.70 3.89 1.80
C ASP A 106 -11.70 2.58 1.00
N GLY A 107 -10.78 2.46 0.04
CA GLY A 107 -10.60 1.22 -0.73
C GLY A 107 -10.12 0.05 0.12
N LEU A 108 -9.26 0.32 1.11
CA LEU A 108 -8.82 -0.66 2.10
C LEU A 108 -9.97 -1.14 2.98
N GLN A 109 -10.82 -0.23 3.46
CA GLN A 109 -12.01 -0.58 4.26
C GLN A 109 -12.99 -1.44 3.45
N ALA A 110 -13.26 -1.06 2.20
CA ALA A 110 -14.09 -1.85 1.30
C ALA A 110 -13.49 -3.23 1.00
N PHE A 111 -12.17 -3.31 0.84
CA PHE A 111 -11.46 -4.56 0.58
C PHE A 111 -11.50 -5.51 1.79
N VAL A 112 -11.27 -5.02 3.02
CA VAL A 112 -11.21 -5.91 4.18
C VAL A 112 -12.59 -6.30 4.70
N GLY A 113 -13.60 -5.46 4.56
CA GLY A 113 -14.93 -5.70 5.11
C GLY A 113 -14.86 -6.10 6.60
N ASP A 114 -15.55 -7.17 6.97
CA ASP A 114 -15.59 -7.71 8.34
C ASP A 114 -14.50 -8.77 8.62
N SER A 115 -13.39 -8.72 7.89
CA SER A 115 -12.30 -9.68 8.09
C SER A 115 -11.75 -9.65 9.52
N ALA A 116 -11.37 -10.83 10.02
CA ALA A 116 -10.77 -10.97 11.32
C ALA A 116 -9.47 -10.17 11.45
N VAL A 117 -9.08 -9.89 12.69
CA VAL A 117 -7.82 -9.22 13.04
C VAL A 117 -6.93 -10.19 13.79
N MET A 118 -5.64 -10.15 13.50
CA MET A 118 -4.59 -10.93 14.14
C MET A 118 -4.17 -10.29 15.46
N THR A 119 -4.07 -11.09 16.52
CA THR A 119 -3.47 -10.67 17.81
C THR A 119 -2.40 -11.66 18.22
N ASP A 120 -1.56 -11.29 19.18
CA ASP A 120 -0.54 -12.20 19.74
C ASP A 120 -1.19 -13.41 20.44
N GLU A 121 -2.40 -13.27 20.98
CA GLU A 121 -3.17 -14.38 21.58
C GLU A 121 -3.73 -15.35 20.53
N PHE A 122 -3.99 -14.87 19.32
CA PHE A 122 -4.52 -15.67 18.21
C PHE A 122 -3.71 -15.43 16.92
N PRO A 123 -2.45 -15.90 16.85
CA PRO A 123 -1.54 -15.71 15.72
C PRO A 123 -1.85 -16.67 14.56
N ILE A 124 -3.10 -16.64 14.07
CA ILE A 124 -3.70 -17.56 13.09
C ILE A 124 -2.77 -17.91 11.91
N ILE A 125 -2.04 -16.95 11.33
CA ILE A 125 -1.19 -17.20 10.15
C ILE A 125 0.08 -17.98 10.51
N GLU A 126 0.62 -17.82 11.71
CA GLU A 126 1.84 -18.53 12.13
C GLU A 126 1.61 -20.04 12.31
N TYR A 127 0.36 -20.42 12.57
CA TYR A 127 -0.05 -21.80 12.80
C TYR A 127 -0.84 -22.41 11.62
N ARG A 128 -0.99 -21.66 10.52
CA ARG A 128 -1.57 -22.19 9.27
C ARG A 128 -0.49 -22.78 8.39
N VAL A 129 -0.83 -23.88 7.74
CA VAL A 129 0.01 -24.43 6.67
C VAL A 129 0.06 -23.38 5.55
N PRO A 130 1.24 -22.92 5.11
CA PRO A 130 1.36 -21.96 4.03
C PRO A 130 0.60 -22.44 2.80
N THR A 131 -0.37 -21.67 2.35
CA THR A 131 -1.00 -21.87 1.05
C THR A 131 -0.28 -20.98 0.05
N PHE A 132 0.46 -21.59 -0.86
CA PHE A 132 0.99 -20.86 -2.01
C PHE A 132 -0.18 -20.44 -2.89
N ASN A 133 -0.35 -19.13 -3.00
CA ASN A 133 -1.28 -18.52 -3.93
C ASN A 133 -0.52 -18.22 -5.21
N ASP A 134 -0.23 -19.28 -5.98
CA ASP A 134 0.48 -19.20 -7.26
C ASP A 134 -0.27 -18.33 -8.28
N ASN A 135 -1.53 -17.98 -8.01
CA ASN A 135 -2.34 -17.10 -8.83
C ASN A 135 -3.04 -16.00 -7.99
N TYR A 136 -2.27 -14.99 -7.59
CA TYR A 136 -2.77 -13.78 -6.91
C TYR A 136 -3.63 -12.86 -7.80
N ARG A 137 -3.76 -13.14 -9.11
CA ARG A 137 -4.44 -12.26 -10.07
C ARG A 137 -5.90 -11.96 -9.73
N PRO A 138 -6.76 -12.93 -9.35
CA PRO A 138 -8.14 -12.62 -9.00
C PRO A 138 -8.28 -11.67 -7.81
N LEU A 139 -7.36 -11.77 -6.84
CA LEU A 139 -7.31 -10.88 -5.69
C LEU A 139 -6.87 -9.47 -6.10
N LEU A 140 -5.86 -9.36 -6.97
CA LEU A 140 -5.42 -8.10 -7.52
C LEU A 140 -6.53 -7.42 -8.34
N GLU A 141 -7.22 -8.15 -9.21
CA GLU A 141 -8.35 -7.65 -9.99
C GLU A 141 -9.49 -7.16 -9.10
N GLU A 142 -9.71 -7.80 -7.96
CA GLU A 142 -10.61 -7.28 -6.94
C GLU A 142 -10.13 -5.97 -6.33
N MET A 143 -8.89 -5.89 -5.87
CA MET A 143 -8.34 -4.66 -5.29
C MET A 143 -8.42 -3.50 -6.28
N ILE A 144 -8.15 -3.73 -7.57
CA ILE A 144 -8.24 -2.71 -8.61
C ILE A 144 -9.64 -2.09 -8.70
N ARG A 145 -10.72 -2.83 -8.38
CA ARG A 145 -12.09 -2.27 -8.36
C ARG A 145 -12.29 -1.21 -7.29
N TYR A 146 -11.46 -1.20 -6.25
CA TYR A 146 -11.48 -0.22 -5.16
C TYR A 146 -10.38 0.83 -5.27
N ARG A 147 -9.58 0.80 -6.35
CA ARG A 147 -8.51 1.77 -6.58
C ARG A 147 -9.13 3.15 -6.83
N PRO A 148 -8.69 4.21 -6.11
CA PRO A 148 -9.17 5.55 -6.36
C PRO A 148 -8.70 6.08 -7.73
N GLU A 149 -9.44 7.06 -8.25
CA GLU A 149 -9.06 7.79 -9.46
C GLU A 149 -7.73 8.55 -9.26
N SER A 150 -7.01 8.77 -10.37
CA SER A 150 -5.67 9.37 -10.33
C SER A 150 -5.64 10.78 -9.74
N GLU A 151 -6.71 11.55 -9.85
CA GLU A 151 -6.85 12.88 -9.22
C GLU A 151 -6.86 12.78 -7.69
N GLN A 152 -7.55 11.76 -7.15
CA GLN A 152 -7.59 11.52 -5.71
C GLN A 152 -6.23 11.04 -5.21
N ILE A 153 -5.55 10.16 -5.96
CA ILE A 153 -4.18 9.72 -5.66
C ILE A 153 -3.23 10.92 -5.67
N ALA A 154 -3.30 11.77 -6.70
CA ALA A 154 -2.46 12.96 -6.80
C ALA A 154 -2.64 13.85 -5.56
N LYS A 155 -3.89 14.13 -5.17
CA LYS A 155 -4.20 14.91 -3.98
C LYS A 155 -3.60 14.31 -2.70
N GLU A 156 -3.74 13.01 -2.47
CA GLU A 156 -3.23 12.33 -1.28
C GLU A 156 -1.71 12.36 -1.17
N LEU A 157 -1.03 12.29 -2.32
CA LEU A 157 0.44 12.31 -2.42
C LEU A 157 1.03 13.72 -2.54
N GLY A 158 0.19 14.76 -2.54
CA GLY A 158 0.62 16.14 -2.72
C GLY A 158 1.13 16.42 -4.13
N LEU A 159 0.63 15.72 -5.14
CA LEU A 159 0.83 16.02 -6.55
C LEU A 159 -0.33 16.90 -7.06
N SER A 160 -0.09 17.63 -8.14
CA SER A 160 -1.08 18.48 -8.80
C SER A 160 -2.06 17.67 -9.65
N ILE A 161 -3.21 18.28 -9.95
CA ILE A 161 -4.23 17.70 -10.84
C ILE A 161 -3.66 17.50 -12.26
N ALA A 162 -2.76 18.37 -12.73
CA ALA A 162 -2.13 18.22 -14.03
C ALA A 162 -1.24 16.95 -14.11
N GLU A 163 -0.69 16.50 -12.98
CA GLU A 163 0.08 15.26 -12.88
C GLU A 163 -0.82 14.01 -12.87
N ALA A 164 -2.12 14.14 -12.57
CA ALA A 164 -3.05 13.01 -12.50
C ALA A 164 -3.16 12.24 -13.84
N THR A 165 -3.12 12.94 -14.98
CA THR A 165 -3.11 12.28 -16.30
C THR A 165 -1.88 11.41 -16.50
N ASN A 166 -0.71 11.87 -16.02
CA ASN A 166 0.54 11.09 -16.10
C ASN A 166 0.52 9.88 -15.15
N ILE A 167 -0.12 10.00 -13.98
CA ILE A 167 -0.37 8.85 -13.09
C ILE A 167 -1.23 7.82 -13.79
N SER A 168 -2.30 8.23 -14.49
CA SER A 168 -3.16 7.31 -15.25
C SER A 168 -2.39 6.59 -16.36
N ASN A 169 -1.54 7.30 -17.12
CA ASN A 169 -0.73 6.69 -18.16
C ASN A 169 0.28 5.68 -17.58
N ALA A 170 1.01 6.08 -16.53
CA ALA A 170 1.96 5.20 -15.85
C ALA A 170 1.27 3.98 -15.21
N TRP A 171 0.05 4.14 -14.69
CA TRP A 171 -0.76 3.03 -14.20
C TRP A 171 -1.13 2.05 -15.31
N MET A 172 -1.52 2.52 -16.49
CA MET A 172 -1.84 1.65 -17.62
C MET A 172 -0.62 0.87 -18.10
N GLU A 173 0.54 1.51 -18.18
CA GLU A 173 1.81 0.85 -18.50
C GLU A 173 2.18 -0.21 -17.45
N LEU A 174 2.15 0.16 -16.17
CA LEU A 174 2.45 -0.75 -15.06
C LEU A 174 1.48 -1.93 -15.04
N LYS A 175 0.17 -1.68 -15.16
CA LYS A 175 -0.86 -2.74 -15.18
C LYS A 175 -0.66 -3.68 -16.38
N SER A 176 -0.22 -3.16 -17.52
CA SER A 176 0.02 -3.97 -18.72
C SER A 176 1.17 -4.96 -18.55
N SER A 177 2.16 -4.68 -17.69
CA SER A 177 3.27 -5.62 -17.45
C SER A 177 2.88 -6.83 -16.60
N TRP A 178 1.68 -6.82 -16.02
CA TRP A 178 1.16 -7.92 -15.18
C TRP A 178 0.46 -9.01 -16.00
N TYR A 179 0.15 -8.74 -17.27
CA TYR A 179 -0.55 -9.62 -18.21
C TYR A 179 0.39 -10.08 -19.33
#